data_AF-A0A7C8DPV8-F1
#
_entry.id   AF-A0A7C8DPV8-F1
#
_cell.length_a   1.000
_cell.length_b   1.000
_cell.length_c   1.000
_cell.angle_alpha   90.00
_cell.angle_beta   90.00
_cell.angle_gamma   90.00
#
_symmetry.space_group_name_H-M   'P 1'
#
loop_
_entity.id
_entity.type
_entity.pdbx_description
1 polymer ?
#
loop_
_entity_poly.entity_id
_entity_poly.type
_entity_poly.pdbx_seq_one_letter_code
_entity_poly.pdbx_strand_id
1 'polypeptide(L)'
;MLLGVGFKVIVISTVVLGFLVPARAKLLAREGPRAVAGTGHFSRHPAIGLLQPLAQFLDSITRDGRSEEDKKRWATSAAPLLVLIAPLAAFAVVPFGSRYVFDGALVSLVVADIEWGVVWLVGAAMLAIYGSSALIVDPAHRLQHAILAISYAAGTALCLAALAMVFQTLSPITMVVAQEQSQSIGDFFGPSLPALQNLQIPSWGLFLQPVSFALFILCALGTPSISNVTSAPGFQDRVDGVGQFWLRTAEHLSNVLTASVLVALFLGAGAIPLVPADMIIGEVAEFFGNGLATLLTMAIHIGVFITKVMLVILLLEPLRRRLAALSFAGSLRLCSWGVIPACVVNLWVTGAMLVGGGS
;
A
#
# COMPACT_ATOMS: atom_id res chain seq x y z
N MET A 1 9.28 1.67 25.50
CA MET A 1 8.61 0.96 24.38
C MET A 1 7.32 1.64 23.92
N LEU A 2 6.27 1.80 24.75
CA LEU A 2 4.99 2.41 24.35
C LEU A 2 5.11 3.85 23.79
N LEU A 3 5.99 4.66 24.37
CA LEU A 3 6.25 6.04 23.92
C LEU A 3 6.88 6.10 22.51
N GLY A 4 7.72 5.11 22.16
CA GLY A 4 8.33 4.99 20.83
C GLY A 4 7.33 4.50 19.77
N VAL A 5 6.43 3.58 20.13
CA VAL A 5 5.35 3.14 19.24
C VAL A 5 4.35 4.28 19.02
N GLY A 6 3.96 4.99 20.08
CA GLY A 6 3.07 6.16 19.99
C GLY A 6 3.63 7.25 19.07
N PHE A 7 4.93 7.56 19.19
CA PHE A 7 5.59 8.51 18.29
C PHE A 7 5.57 8.04 16.84
N LYS A 8 5.94 6.78 16.56
CA LYS A 8 5.89 6.22 15.19
C LYS A 8 4.48 6.29 14.59
N VAL A 9 3.46 5.95 15.38
CA VAL A 9 2.05 6.01 14.97
C VAL A 9 1.61 7.44 14.68
N ILE A 10 1.99 8.41 15.52
CA ILE A 10 1.65 9.83 15.30
C ILE A 10 2.34 10.36 14.04
N VAL A 11 3.62 10.05 13.84
CA VAL A 11 4.37 10.47 12.63
C VAL A 11 3.71 9.90 11.38
N ILE A 12 3.34 8.62 11.39
CA ILE A 12 2.70 7.98 10.23
C ILE A 12 1.29 8.49 10.02
N SER A 13 0.50 8.65 11.08
CA SER A 13 -0.81 9.30 11.01
C SER A 13 -0.68 10.69 10.39
N THR A 14 0.31 11.48 10.80
CA THR A 14 0.55 12.82 10.27
C THR A 14 1.06 12.81 8.83
N VAL A 15 1.96 11.91 8.46
CA VAL A 15 2.50 11.82 7.09
C VAL A 15 1.46 11.24 6.14
N VAL A 16 0.79 10.16 6.53
CA VAL A 16 -0.20 9.47 5.70
C VAL A 16 -1.50 10.27 5.62
N LEU A 17 -2.13 10.60 6.75
CA LEU A 17 -3.41 11.34 6.76
C LEU A 17 -3.22 12.85 6.54
N GLY A 18 -2.14 13.44 7.06
CA GLY A 18 -1.93 14.89 7.03
C GLY A 18 -1.20 15.41 5.79
N PHE A 19 -0.35 14.60 5.14
CA PHE A 19 0.40 15.02 3.95
C PHE A 19 -0.02 14.27 2.68
N LEU A 20 0.06 12.94 2.66
CA LEU A 20 -0.14 12.14 1.45
C LEU A 20 -1.59 12.19 0.93
N VAL A 21 -2.57 12.06 1.82
CA VAL A 21 -4.00 12.13 1.45
C VAL A 21 -4.40 13.50 0.86
N PRO A 22 -4.15 14.65 1.53
CA PRO A 22 -4.51 15.95 0.98
C PRO A 22 -3.64 16.36 -0.22
N ALA A 23 -2.37 15.94 -0.29
CA ALA A 23 -1.54 16.19 -1.47
C ALA A 23 -2.10 15.47 -2.71
N ARG A 24 -2.50 14.20 -2.59
CA ARG A 24 -3.20 13.48 -3.66
C ARG A 24 -4.48 14.20 -4.06
N ALA A 25 -5.31 14.59 -3.10
CA ALA A 25 -6.57 15.27 -3.38
C ALA A 25 -6.37 16.58 -4.15
N LYS A 26 -5.34 17.37 -3.81
CA LYS A 26 -4.98 18.60 -4.53
C LYS A 26 -4.44 18.33 -5.94
N LEU A 27 -3.67 17.26 -6.13
CA LEU A 27 -3.16 16.87 -7.45
C LEU A 27 -4.30 16.44 -8.38
N LEU A 28 -5.23 15.64 -7.88
CA LEU A 28 -6.39 15.18 -8.65
C LEU A 28 -7.40 16.29 -8.94
N ALA A 29 -7.57 17.25 -8.02
CA ALA A 29 -8.42 18.42 -8.24
C ALA A 29 -7.97 19.30 -9.43
N ARG A 30 -6.72 19.19 -9.87
CA ARG A 30 -6.20 19.89 -11.06
C ARG A 30 -6.59 19.23 -12.39
N GLU A 31 -7.00 17.96 -12.38
CA GLU A 31 -7.37 17.21 -13.59
C GLU A 31 -8.85 17.40 -14.02
N GLY A 32 -9.60 18.25 -13.33
CA GLY A 32 -10.95 18.70 -13.73
C GLY A 32 -12.12 18.01 -13.01
N PRO A 33 -13.37 18.43 -13.31
CA PRO A 33 -14.56 18.14 -12.50
C PRO A 33 -14.96 16.65 -12.41
N ARG A 34 -14.47 15.78 -13.30
CA ARG A 34 -14.68 14.32 -13.21
C ARG A 34 -13.79 13.64 -12.17
N ALA A 35 -12.63 14.22 -11.82
CA ALA A 35 -11.78 13.75 -10.73
C ALA A 35 -12.32 14.15 -9.33
N VAL A 36 -13.27 15.10 -9.30
CA VAL A 36 -13.84 15.69 -8.09
C VAL A 36 -15.02 14.88 -7.53
N ALA A 37 -15.50 13.85 -8.24
CA ALA A 37 -16.70 13.09 -7.86
C ALA A 37 -16.61 12.33 -6.51
N GLY A 38 -15.42 12.23 -5.90
CA GLY A 38 -15.23 11.67 -4.55
C GLY A 38 -14.44 12.56 -3.59
N THR A 39 -13.87 13.67 -4.04
CA THR A 39 -13.05 14.57 -3.22
C THR A 39 -13.87 15.83 -2.93
N GLY A 40 -14.30 16.02 -1.69
CA GLY A 40 -14.86 17.30 -1.27
C GLY A 40 -13.95 18.47 -1.71
N HIS A 41 -14.55 19.63 -1.97
CA HIS A 41 -13.92 20.81 -2.53
C HIS A 41 -12.76 21.32 -1.65
N PHE A 42 -11.53 20.80 -1.81
CA PHE A 42 -10.41 21.24 -0.97
C PHE A 42 -10.07 22.71 -1.24
N SER A 43 -10.07 23.54 -0.20
CA SER A 43 -9.76 24.97 -0.29
C SER A 43 -8.35 25.18 -0.87
N ARG A 44 -8.20 26.20 -1.73
CA ARG A 44 -6.92 26.56 -2.35
C ARG A 44 -5.86 26.98 -1.32
N HIS A 45 -6.24 27.37 -0.10
CA HIS A 45 -5.29 27.80 0.94
C HIS A 45 -4.78 26.62 1.80
N PRO A 46 -3.45 26.39 1.89
CA PRO A 46 -2.87 25.23 2.56
C PRO A 46 -3.15 25.15 4.08
N ALA A 47 -3.22 26.28 4.78
CA ALA A 47 -3.53 26.31 6.22
C ALA A 47 -5.01 25.99 6.53
N ILE A 48 -5.94 26.43 5.68
CA ILE A 48 -7.38 26.16 5.82
C ILE A 48 -7.72 24.72 5.38
N GLY A 49 -6.94 24.16 4.43
CA GLY A 49 -7.09 22.78 3.97
C GLY A 49 -6.79 21.72 5.04
N LEU A 50 -6.03 22.04 6.09
CA LEU A 50 -5.78 21.14 7.24
C LEU A 50 -6.98 21.06 8.20
N LEU A 51 -7.74 22.15 8.35
CA LEU A 51 -8.97 22.18 9.15
C LEU A 51 -10.15 21.54 8.43
N GLN A 52 -10.02 21.31 7.12
CA GLN A 52 -11.12 20.86 6.29
C GLN A 52 -11.56 19.41 6.54
N PRO A 53 -10.67 18.42 6.74
CA PRO A 53 -11.08 17.09 7.18
C PRO A 53 -11.80 17.11 8.53
N LEU A 54 -11.37 17.97 9.45
CA LEU A 54 -12.01 18.15 10.74
C LEU A 54 -13.42 18.75 10.58
N ALA A 55 -13.57 19.78 9.74
CA ALA A 55 -14.87 20.37 9.45
C ALA A 55 -15.82 19.37 8.77
N GLN A 56 -15.32 18.56 7.82
CA GLN A 56 -16.10 17.50 7.18
C GLN A 56 -16.52 16.41 8.17
N PHE A 57 -15.65 16.07 9.12
CA PHE A 57 -15.98 15.13 10.20
C PHE A 57 -17.06 15.71 11.11
N LEU A 58 -16.91 16.95 11.58
CA LEU A 58 -17.91 17.62 12.43
C LEU A 58 -19.26 17.76 11.74
N ASP A 59 -19.28 18.12 10.45
CA ASP A 59 -20.50 18.15 9.64
C ASP A 59 -21.14 16.74 9.54
N SER A 60 -20.32 15.71 9.39
CA SER A 60 -20.80 14.33 9.27
C SER A 60 -21.49 13.79 10.52
N ILE A 61 -21.13 14.30 11.72
CA ILE A 61 -21.77 13.93 12.99
C ILE A 61 -23.25 14.35 13.01
N THR A 62 -23.60 15.43 12.32
CA THR A 62 -24.98 15.95 12.31
C THR A 62 -25.91 15.15 11.39
N ARG A 63 -25.38 14.25 10.56
CA ARG A 63 -26.13 13.49 9.56
C ARG A 63 -26.36 12.07 10.04
N ASP A 64 -27.47 11.84 10.71
CA ASP A 64 -27.95 10.48 10.96
C ASP A 64 -29.08 10.13 9.98
N GLY A 65 -28.79 9.21 9.06
CA GLY A 65 -29.69 8.78 7.98
C GLY A 65 -29.94 7.28 7.97
N ARG A 66 -29.58 6.55 9.03
CA ARG A 66 -29.67 5.08 9.05
C ARG A 66 -31.13 4.61 9.18
N SER A 67 -31.49 3.61 8.40
CA SER A 67 -32.73 2.84 8.59
C SER A 67 -32.80 2.20 9.98
N GLU A 68 -34.00 2.17 10.58
CA GLU A 68 -34.26 1.56 11.90
C GLU A 68 -33.90 0.07 11.97
N GLU A 69 -34.02 -0.65 10.85
CA GLU A 69 -33.61 -2.06 10.79
C GLU A 69 -32.08 -2.22 10.81
N ASP A 70 -31.37 -1.31 10.14
CA ASP A 70 -29.90 -1.33 10.09
C ASP A 70 -29.25 -0.70 11.33
N LYS A 71 -29.98 0.08 12.13
CA LYS A 71 -29.54 0.48 13.49
C LYS A 71 -29.46 -0.72 14.45
N LYS A 72 -30.33 -1.73 14.28
CA LYS A 72 -30.38 -2.92 15.14
C LYS A 72 -29.34 -3.99 14.77
N ARG A 73 -28.75 -3.91 13.58
CA ARG A 73 -27.77 -4.90 13.09
C ARG A 73 -26.35 -4.47 13.43
N TRP A 74 -25.69 -5.20 14.32
CA TRP A 74 -24.30 -4.94 14.70
C TRP A 74 -23.36 -4.92 13.49
N ALA A 75 -23.59 -5.79 12.50
CA ALA A 75 -22.73 -5.93 11.34
C ALA A 75 -22.69 -4.65 10.46
N THR A 76 -23.82 -3.98 10.27
CA THR A 76 -23.89 -2.73 9.49
C THR A 76 -23.39 -1.53 10.28
N SER A 77 -23.47 -1.57 11.61
CA SER A 77 -22.87 -0.54 12.47
C SER A 77 -21.34 -0.64 12.53
N ALA A 78 -20.81 -1.87 12.58
CA ALA A 78 -19.37 -2.11 12.67
C ALA A 78 -18.66 -2.09 11.30
N ALA A 79 -19.36 -2.36 10.20
CA ALA A 79 -18.77 -2.48 8.87
C ALA A 79 -17.93 -1.26 8.43
N PRO A 80 -18.39 0.00 8.55
CA PRO A 80 -17.58 1.17 8.18
C PRO A 80 -16.28 1.26 8.98
N LEU A 81 -16.33 0.90 10.26
CA LEU A 81 -15.17 0.88 11.15
C LEU A 81 -14.18 -0.23 10.75
N LEU A 82 -14.66 -1.43 10.41
CA LEU A 82 -13.81 -2.52 9.94
C LEU A 82 -13.06 -2.14 8.64
N VAL A 83 -13.76 -1.49 7.72
CA VAL A 83 -13.16 -1.01 6.45
C VAL A 83 -12.10 0.05 6.71
N LEU A 84 -12.24 0.88 7.75
CA LEU A 84 -11.24 1.88 8.15
C LEU A 84 -10.04 1.26 8.88
N ILE A 85 -10.29 0.34 9.81
CA ILE A 85 -9.23 -0.30 10.61
C ILE A 85 -8.30 -1.13 9.72
N ALA A 86 -8.85 -1.81 8.71
CA ALA A 86 -8.07 -2.68 7.83
C ALA A 86 -6.83 -2.01 7.21
N PRO A 87 -6.92 -0.89 6.47
CA PRO A 87 -5.74 -0.25 5.90
C PRO A 87 -4.81 0.35 6.98
N LEU A 88 -5.35 0.83 8.11
CA LEU A 88 -4.53 1.32 9.23
C LEU A 88 -3.69 0.18 9.86
N ALA A 89 -4.32 -0.98 10.04
CA ALA A 89 -3.64 -2.18 10.52
C ALA A 89 -2.55 -2.61 9.52
N ALA A 90 -2.84 -2.62 8.22
CA ALA A 90 -1.85 -2.97 7.20
C ALA A 90 -0.62 -2.02 7.22
N PHE A 91 -0.84 -0.71 7.39
CA PHE A 91 0.24 0.28 7.47
C PHE A 91 1.21 0.05 8.62
N ALA A 92 0.81 -0.63 9.70
CA ALA A 92 1.69 -0.91 10.83
C ALA A 92 2.93 -1.73 10.43
N VAL A 93 2.81 -2.54 9.38
CA VAL A 93 3.88 -3.46 8.95
C VAL A 93 4.63 -2.93 7.73
N VAL A 94 4.17 -1.86 7.10
CA VAL A 94 4.84 -1.29 5.92
C VAL A 94 6.11 -0.56 6.36
N PRO A 95 7.30 -0.98 5.88
CA PRO A 95 8.55 -0.29 6.17
C PRO A 95 8.70 0.96 5.30
N PHE A 96 9.13 2.05 5.92
CA PHE A 96 9.44 3.32 5.23
C PHE A 96 10.91 3.39 4.79
N GLY A 97 11.76 2.56 5.40
CA GLY A 97 13.18 2.45 5.14
C GLY A 97 13.75 1.25 5.91
N SER A 98 15.07 1.18 6.01
CA SER A 98 15.79 0.05 6.61
C SER A 98 16.00 0.21 8.13
N ARG A 99 17.12 -0.31 8.63
CA ARG A 99 17.50 -0.31 10.04
C ARG A 99 18.68 0.62 10.25
N TYR A 100 18.59 1.49 11.25
CA TYR A 100 19.66 2.43 11.62
C TYR A 100 20.16 2.11 13.01
N VAL A 101 21.45 2.30 13.26
CA VAL A 101 22.04 2.11 14.58
C VAL A 101 22.19 3.48 15.24
N PHE A 102 21.53 3.68 16.39
CA PHE A 102 21.72 4.83 17.27
C PHE A 102 22.31 4.38 18.58
N ASP A 103 23.55 4.79 18.88
CA ASP A 103 24.18 4.55 20.19
C ASP A 103 24.11 3.06 20.64
N GLY A 104 24.34 2.14 19.69
CA GLY A 104 24.25 0.69 19.90
C GLY A 104 22.84 0.10 19.83
N ALA A 105 21.78 0.91 19.76
CA ALA A 105 20.41 0.46 19.60
C ALA A 105 19.97 0.44 18.12
N LEU A 106 19.41 -0.69 17.67
CA LEU A 106 18.84 -0.83 16.33
C LEU A 106 17.44 -0.23 16.26
N VAL A 107 17.26 0.76 15.38
CA VAL A 107 15.99 1.44 15.12
C VAL A 107 15.54 1.12 13.69
N SER A 108 14.51 0.27 13.58
CA SER A 108 13.85 -0.04 12.30
C SER A 108 12.81 1.02 11.93
N LEU A 109 12.79 1.44 10.65
CA LEU A 109 11.76 2.32 10.07
C LEU A 109 10.46 1.56 9.74
N VAL A 110 9.94 0.86 10.74
CA VAL A 110 8.64 0.18 10.72
C VAL A 110 7.96 0.36 12.08
N VAL A 111 6.63 0.37 12.11
CA VAL A 111 5.88 0.47 13.38
C VAL A 111 5.97 -0.83 14.14
N ALA A 112 5.57 -1.91 13.47
CA ALA A 112 5.57 -3.26 13.99
C ALA A 112 6.43 -4.16 13.10
N ASP A 113 7.54 -4.63 13.65
CA ASP A 113 8.36 -5.67 13.02
C ASP A 113 7.70 -7.03 13.29
N ILE A 114 6.92 -7.51 12.32
CA ILE A 114 6.19 -8.79 12.39
C ILE A 114 6.84 -9.74 11.39
N GLU A 115 7.25 -10.92 11.86
CA GLU A 115 7.87 -11.96 11.02
C GLU A 115 6.97 -12.39 9.84
N TRP A 116 5.68 -12.52 10.10
CA TRP A 116 4.65 -12.89 9.13
C TRP A 116 3.99 -11.66 8.48
N GLY A 117 4.74 -10.58 8.31
CA GLY A 117 4.21 -9.29 7.93
C GLY A 117 3.50 -9.27 6.56
N VAL A 118 3.96 -10.07 5.59
CA VAL A 118 3.24 -10.26 4.32
C VAL A 118 1.87 -10.89 4.52
N VAL A 119 1.75 -11.87 5.42
CA VAL A 119 0.46 -12.52 5.75
C VAL A 119 -0.48 -11.52 6.43
N TRP A 120 0.07 -10.65 7.27
CA TRP A 120 -0.70 -9.57 7.89
C TRP A 120 -1.30 -8.61 6.86
N LEU A 121 -0.54 -8.22 5.82
CA LEU A 121 -1.06 -7.37 4.73
C LEU A 121 -2.24 -8.04 4.01
N VAL A 122 -2.13 -9.33 3.72
CA VAL A 122 -3.20 -10.10 3.07
C VAL A 122 -4.42 -10.21 4.00
N GLY A 123 -4.22 -10.51 5.28
CA GLY A 123 -5.29 -10.59 6.27
C GLY A 123 -6.03 -9.26 6.46
N ALA A 124 -5.30 -8.14 6.49
CA ALA A 124 -5.88 -6.81 6.54
C ALA A 124 -6.72 -6.51 5.28
N ALA A 125 -6.23 -6.88 4.09
CA ALA A 125 -7.02 -6.76 2.85
C ALA A 125 -8.31 -7.59 2.90
N MET A 126 -8.26 -8.83 3.41
CA MET A 126 -9.44 -9.67 3.62
C MET A 126 -10.46 -9.03 4.56
N LEU A 127 -9.99 -8.39 5.64
CA LEU A 127 -10.85 -7.68 6.58
C LEU A 127 -11.58 -6.50 5.92
N ALA A 128 -10.89 -5.73 5.07
CA ALA A 128 -11.51 -4.65 4.29
C ALA A 128 -12.57 -5.19 3.32
N ILE A 129 -12.30 -6.32 2.66
CA ILE A 129 -13.25 -6.95 1.73
C ILE A 129 -14.49 -7.43 2.48
N TYR A 130 -14.31 -8.08 3.63
CA TYR A 130 -15.42 -8.50 4.48
C TYR A 130 -16.29 -7.32 4.89
N GLY A 131 -15.68 -6.26 5.46
CA GLY A 131 -16.41 -5.06 5.87
C GLY A 131 -17.14 -4.38 4.72
N SER A 132 -16.49 -4.24 3.56
CA SER A 132 -17.08 -3.60 2.38
C SER A 132 -18.24 -4.40 1.78
N SER A 133 -18.13 -5.73 1.75
CA SER A 133 -19.20 -6.62 1.28
C SER A 133 -20.44 -6.57 2.18
N ALA A 134 -20.27 -6.37 3.49
CA ALA A 134 -21.37 -6.29 4.44
C ALA A 134 -22.25 -5.05 4.25
N LEU A 135 -21.72 -4.01 3.58
CA LEU A 135 -22.42 -2.75 3.33
C LEU A 135 -23.38 -2.83 2.13
N ILE A 136 -23.18 -3.79 1.22
CA ILE A 136 -24.02 -3.96 0.03
C ILE A 136 -25.34 -4.65 0.41
N VAL A 137 -26.47 -3.98 0.13
CA VAL A 137 -27.82 -4.47 0.47
C VAL A 137 -28.23 -5.62 -0.43
N ASP A 138 -28.11 -5.43 -1.74
CA ASP A 138 -28.57 -6.40 -2.73
C ASP A 138 -27.67 -7.66 -2.71
N PRO A 139 -28.23 -8.85 -2.43
CA PRO A 139 -27.47 -10.09 -2.35
C PRO A 139 -26.73 -10.44 -3.65
N ALA A 140 -27.30 -10.10 -4.81
CA ALA A 140 -26.67 -10.38 -6.10
C ALA A 140 -25.43 -9.50 -6.32
N HIS A 141 -25.56 -8.19 -6.10
CA HIS A 141 -24.45 -7.25 -6.18
C HIS A 141 -23.38 -7.52 -5.12
N ARG A 142 -23.79 -7.94 -3.91
CA ARG A 142 -22.86 -8.33 -2.85
C ARG A 142 -22.02 -9.54 -3.24
N LEU A 143 -22.63 -10.55 -3.84
CA LEU A 143 -21.91 -11.74 -4.32
C LEU A 143 -20.92 -11.38 -5.43
N GLN A 144 -21.33 -10.55 -6.39
CA GLN A 144 -20.45 -10.07 -7.46
C GLN A 144 -19.23 -9.32 -6.90
N HIS A 145 -19.46 -8.36 -6.00
CA HIS A 145 -18.38 -7.62 -5.33
C HIS A 145 -17.44 -8.55 -4.57
N ALA A 146 -17.99 -9.47 -3.76
CA ALA A 146 -17.21 -10.38 -2.95
C ALA A 146 -16.33 -11.31 -3.80
N ILE A 147 -16.90 -11.94 -4.84
CA ILE A 147 -16.14 -12.83 -5.73
C ILE A 147 -14.98 -12.06 -6.37
N LEU A 148 -15.25 -10.88 -6.91
CA LEU A 148 -14.23 -10.10 -7.61
C LEU A 148 -13.12 -9.65 -6.66
N ALA A 149 -13.50 -9.13 -5.48
CA ALA A 149 -12.57 -8.65 -4.48
C ALA A 149 -11.68 -9.77 -3.93
N ILE A 150 -12.27 -10.93 -3.58
CA ILE A 150 -11.53 -12.09 -3.08
C ILE A 150 -10.58 -12.61 -4.15
N SER A 151 -11.03 -12.69 -5.40
CA SER A 151 -10.20 -13.21 -6.50
C SER A 151 -8.95 -12.35 -6.73
N TYR A 152 -9.11 -11.02 -6.76
CA TYR A 152 -7.96 -10.12 -6.91
C TYR A 152 -7.04 -10.12 -5.69
N ALA A 153 -7.58 -10.23 -4.48
CA ALA A 153 -6.77 -10.29 -3.28
C ALA A 153 -6.07 -11.64 -3.08
N ALA A 154 -6.64 -12.74 -3.60
CA ALA A 154 -5.91 -13.99 -3.75
C ALA A 154 -4.75 -13.84 -4.75
N GLY A 155 -4.99 -13.11 -5.85
CA GLY A 155 -3.93 -12.75 -6.80
C GLY A 155 -2.81 -11.92 -6.17
N THR A 156 -3.11 -10.89 -5.36
CA THR A 156 -2.08 -10.13 -4.63
C THR A 156 -1.31 -11.02 -3.66
N ALA A 157 -1.99 -11.92 -2.94
CA ALA A 157 -1.34 -12.85 -2.01
C ALA A 157 -0.36 -13.79 -2.73
N LEU A 158 -0.72 -14.33 -3.90
CA LEU A 158 0.16 -15.17 -4.71
C LEU A 158 1.38 -14.39 -5.25
N CYS A 159 1.19 -13.14 -5.69
CA CYS A 159 2.30 -12.29 -6.12
C CYS A 159 3.29 -12.02 -4.98
N LEU A 160 2.77 -11.71 -3.79
CA LEU A 160 3.59 -11.47 -2.60
C LEU A 160 4.27 -12.74 -2.11
N ALA A 161 3.64 -13.91 -2.25
CA ALA A 161 4.26 -15.20 -1.94
C ALA A 161 5.45 -15.49 -2.85
N ALA A 162 5.33 -15.24 -4.15
CA ALA A 162 6.45 -15.40 -5.10
C ALA A 162 7.61 -14.45 -4.74
N LEU A 163 7.30 -13.20 -4.39
CA LEU A 163 8.30 -12.25 -3.93
C LEU A 163 8.98 -12.70 -2.62
N ALA A 164 8.20 -13.22 -1.68
CA ALA A 164 8.71 -13.76 -0.41
C ALA A 164 9.64 -14.95 -0.60
N MET A 165 9.40 -15.80 -1.60
CA MET A 165 10.32 -16.88 -1.96
C MET A 165 11.65 -16.34 -2.46
N VAL A 166 11.66 -15.30 -3.30
CA VAL A 166 12.93 -14.72 -3.79
C VAL A 166 13.77 -14.16 -2.63
N PHE A 167 13.14 -13.42 -1.71
CA PHE A 167 13.83 -12.86 -0.55
C PHE A 167 14.02 -13.85 0.61
N GLN A 168 13.52 -15.09 0.50
CA GLN A 168 13.59 -16.14 1.53
C GLN A 168 13.08 -15.69 2.91
N THR A 169 12.09 -14.79 2.93
CA THR A 169 11.54 -14.20 4.16
C THR A 169 10.10 -13.75 3.97
N LEU A 170 9.33 -13.69 5.05
CA LEU A 170 7.98 -13.14 5.08
C LEU A 170 7.89 -11.79 5.78
N SER A 171 9.01 -11.29 6.33
CA SER A 171 9.08 -10.01 7.03
C SER A 171 9.40 -8.88 6.05
N PRO A 172 8.49 -7.89 5.86
CA PRO A 172 8.71 -6.78 4.94
C PRO A 172 9.95 -5.96 5.24
N ILE A 173 10.31 -5.76 6.52
CA ILE A 173 11.52 -5.01 6.86
C ILE A 173 12.78 -5.76 6.45
N THR A 174 12.82 -7.09 6.59
CA THR A 174 13.97 -7.89 6.14
C THR A 174 14.10 -7.89 4.62
N MET A 175 12.99 -7.85 3.88
CA MET A 175 13.02 -7.64 2.42
C MET A 175 13.64 -6.29 2.07
N VAL A 176 13.23 -5.22 2.75
CA VAL A 176 13.80 -3.87 2.49
C VAL A 176 15.29 -3.81 2.81
N VAL A 177 15.74 -4.45 3.90
CA VAL A 177 17.16 -4.53 4.23
C VAL A 177 17.94 -5.29 3.15
N ALA A 178 17.39 -6.39 2.62
CA ALA A 178 18.01 -7.10 1.50
C ALA A 178 18.10 -6.22 0.24
N GLN A 179 17.11 -5.36 0.02
CA GLN A 179 17.02 -4.45 -1.14
C GLN A 179 18.02 -3.28 -1.13
N GLU A 180 18.66 -3.00 0.00
CA GLU A 180 19.71 -1.97 0.09
C GLU A 180 21.03 -2.42 -0.51
N GLN A 181 21.24 -3.73 -0.60
CA GLN A 181 22.46 -4.28 -1.17
C GLN A 181 22.41 -4.18 -2.70
N SER A 182 23.54 -3.84 -3.32
CA SER A 182 23.67 -3.94 -4.78
C SER A 182 23.99 -5.37 -5.16
N GLN A 183 23.25 -5.94 -6.11
CA GLN A 183 23.52 -7.28 -6.64
C GLN A 183 24.10 -7.16 -8.06
N SER A 184 25.02 -8.06 -8.39
CA SER A 184 25.52 -8.17 -9.76
C SER A 184 24.47 -8.84 -10.64
N ILE A 185 24.24 -8.30 -11.84
CA ILE A 185 23.38 -8.97 -12.85
C ILE A 185 23.92 -10.37 -13.20
N GLY A 186 25.23 -10.56 -13.09
CA GLY A 186 25.88 -11.85 -13.35
C GLY A 186 25.46 -12.97 -12.40
N ASP A 187 25.06 -12.64 -11.17
CA ASP A 187 24.57 -13.63 -10.21
C ASP A 187 23.17 -14.14 -10.59
N PHE A 188 22.39 -13.33 -11.33
CA PHE A 188 21.03 -13.67 -11.75
C PHE A 188 20.99 -14.49 -13.05
N PHE A 189 21.84 -14.18 -14.03
CA PHE A 189 21.91 -14.91 -15.32
C PHE A 189 22.96 -16.04 -15.33
N GLY A 190 23.60 -16.27 -14.19
CA GLY A 190 24.66 -17.25 -14.02
C GLY A 190 25.99 -16.85 -14.69
N PRO A 191 27.03 -17.68 -14.54
CA PRO A 191 28.39 -17.38 -15.02
C PRO A 191 28.54 -17.30 -16.54
N SER A 192 27.45 -17.47 -17.30
CA SER A 192 27.44 -17.55 -18.77
C SER A 192 27.66 -16.21 -19.47
N LEU A 193 27.52 -15.07 -18.77
CA LEU A 193 27.62 -13.72 -19.33
C LEU A 193 28.60 -12.84 -18.51
N PRO A 194 29.94 -13.00 -18.70
CA PRO A 194 30.95 -12.25 -17.94
C PRO A 194 30.88 -10.72 -18.14
N ALA A 195 30.34 -10.25 -19.27
CA ALA A 195 30.14 -8.82 -19.52
C ALA A 195 29.11 -8.16 -18.58
N LEU A 196 28.16 -8.94 -18.04
CA LEU A 196 27.11 -8.45 -17.13
C LEU A 196 27.50 -8.56 -15.65
N GLN A 197 28.61 -9.23 -15.32
CA GLN A 197 29.09 -9.36 -13.93
C GLN A 197 29.52 -8.02 -13.32
N ASN A 198 29.94 -7.06 -14.16
CA ASN A 198 30.38 -5.74 -13.71
C ASN A 198 29.23 -4.73 -13.54
N LEU A 199 28.00 -5.07 -13.97
CA LEU A 199 26.87 -4.16 -13.88
C LEU A 199 26.12 -4.41 -12.56
N GLN A 200 26.31 -3.49 -11.62
CA GLN A 200 25.61 -3.48 -10.34
C GLN A 200 24.21 -2.92 -10.53
N ILE A 201 23.19 -3.69 -10.18
CA ILE A 201 21.80 -3.22 -10.13
C ILE A 201 21.33 -3.18 -8.67
N PRO A 202 20.42 -2.24 -8.34
CA PRO A 202 19.70 -2.31 -7.08
C PRO A 202 18.96 -3.65 -7.01
N SER A 203 19.06 -4.36 -5.88
CA SER A 203 18.36 -5.65 -5.64
C SER A 203 16.85 -5.48 -5.40
N TRP A 204 16.25 -4.49 -6.07
CA TRP A 204 14.85 -4.15 -5.95
C TRP A 204 13.97 -5.29 -6.46
N GLY A 205 12.84 -5.50 -5.78
CA GLY A 205 11.86 -6.52 -6.17
C GLY A 205 11.35 -6.35 -7.61
N LEU A 206 11.41 -5.13 -8.17
CA LEU A 206 11.12 -4.86 -9.57
C LEU A 206 12.02 -5.64 -10.53
N PHE A 207 13.33 -5.71 -10.26
CA PHE A 207 14.29 -6.38 -11.13
C PHE A 207 14.35 -7.87 -10.84
N LEU A 208 14.23 -8.25 -9.57
CA LEU A 208 14.27 -9.66 -9.18
C LEU A 208 13.00 -10.41 -9.60
N GLN A 209 11.85 -9.76 -9.55
CA GLN A 209 10.56 -10.39 -9.86
C GLN A 209 9.64 -9.46 -10.67
N PRO A 210 9.99 -9.15 -11.94
CA PRO A 210 9.24 -8.22 -12.78
C PRO A 210 7.81 -8.70 -13.08
N VAL A 211 7.61 -10.02 -13.16
CA VAL A 211 6.29 -10.62 -13.38
C VAL A 211 5.38 -10.41 -12.17
N SER A 212 5.87 -10.66 -10.94
CA SER A 212 5.10 -10.35 -9.72
C SER A 212 4.79 -8.86 -9.60
N PHE A 213 5.70 -7.98 -10.02
CA PHE A 213 5.47 -6.54 -10.01
C PHE A 213 4.29 -6.15 -10.90
N ALA A 214 4.29 -6.60 -12.15
CA ALA A 214 3.20 -6.30 -13.09
C ALA A 214 1.86 -6.90 -12.63
N LEU A 215 1.87 -8.16 -12.18
CA LEU A 215 0.68 -8.84 -11.67
C LEU A 215 0.16 -8.19 -10.38
N PHE A 216 1.04 -7.76 -9.48
CA PHE A 216 0.64 -7.05 -8.26
C PHE A 216 -0.09 -5.74 -8.60
N ILE A 217 0.42 -4.96 -9.55
CA ILE A 217 -0.27 -3.75 -10.03
C ILE A 217 -1.66 -4.08 -10.56
N LEU A 218 -1.78 -5.10 -11.41
CA LEU A 218 -3.07 -5.53 -11.97
C LEU A 218 -4.05 -5.97 -10.88
N CYS A 219 -3.58 -6.77 -9.90
CA CYS A 219 -4.41 -7.23 -8.79
C CYS A 219 -4.86 -6.09 -7.89
N ALA A 220 -3.93 -5.22 -7.50
CA ALA A 220 -4.21 -4.15 -6.56
C ALA A 220 -5.13 -3.08 -7.17
N LEU A 221 -5.03 -2.84 -8.48
CA LEU A 221 -5.94 -1.94 -9.20
C LEU A 221 -7.27 -2.59 -9.60
N GLY A 222 -7.29 -3.90 -9.81
CA GLY A 222 -8.50 -4.65 -10.11
C GLY A 222 -9.42 -4.86 -8.91
N THR A 223 -8.87 -4.76 -7.69
CA THR A 223 -9.65 -4.84 -6.45
C THR A 223 -10.71 -3.73 -6.44
N PRO A 224 -12.01 -4.06 -6.28
CA PRO A 224 -13.08 -3.07 -6.35
C PRO A 224 -12.90 -1.99 -5.28
N SER A 225 -13.03 -0.74 -5.70
CA SER A 225 -12.87 0.40 -4.81
C SER A 225 -14.04 0.52 -3.83
N ILE A 226 -13.81 1.19 -2.71
CA ILE A 226 -14.88 1.49 -1.75
C ILE A 226 -15.94 2.39 -2.40
N SER A 227 -15.56 3.26 -3.35
CA SER A 227 -16.51 4.04 -4.15
C SER A 227 -17.51 3.19 -4.95
N ASN A 228 -17.17 1.95 -5.33
CA ASN A 228 -18.11 1.05 -5.99
C ASN A 228 -19.19 0.55 -5.01
N VAL A 229 -18.85 0.45 -3.72
CA VAL A 229 -19.78 0.08 -2.65
C VAL A 229 -20.69 1.25 -2.29
N THR A 230 -20.14 2.46 -2.21
CA THR A 230 -20.92 3.65 -1.85
C THR A 230 -21.90 4.09 -2.94
N SER A 231 -21.65 3.71 -4.19
CA SER A 231 -22.55 3.94 -5.33
C SER A 231 -23.61 2.86 -5.52
N ALA A 232 -23.57 1.77 -4.73
CA ALA A 232 -24.55 0.71 -4.79
C ALA A 232 -25.95 1.22 -4.35
N PRO A 233 -27.03 0.70 -4.97
CA PRO A 233 -28.39 1.09 -4.59
C PRO A 233 -28.69 0.74 -3.13
N GLY A 234 -29.34 1.65 -2.41
CA GLY A 234 -29.69 1.48 -0.99
C GLY A 234 -28.54 1.65 -0.01
N PHE A 235 -27.34 2.04 -0.46
CA PHE A 235 -26.20 2.29 0.44
C PHE A 235 -26.42 3.51 1.35
N GLN A 236 -27.00 4.61 0.82
CA GLN A 236 -27.15 5.86 1.58
C GLN A 236 -28.05 5.70 2.81
N ASP A 237 -29.05 4.84 2.73
CA ASP A 237 -29.99 4.57 3.84
C ASP A 237 -29.38 3.65 4.92
N ARG A 238 -28.19 3.10 4.65
CA ARG A 238 -27.52 2.10 5.50
C ARG A 238 -26.47 2.65 6.43
N VAL A 239 -25.84 3.75 6.03
CA VAL A 239 -24.65 4.29 6.68
C VAL A 239 -24.88 5.75 7.00
N ASP A 240 -24.70 6.08 8.27
CA ASP A 240 -24.69 7.43 8.82
C ASP A 240 -23.56 8.29 8.22
N GLY A 241 -23.65 9.60 8.41
CA GLY A 241 -22.66 10.55 7.89
C GLY A 241 -21.24 10.23 8.34
N VAL A 242 -21.06 9.84 9.61
CA VAL A 242 -19.74 9.48 10.16
C VAL A 242 -19.20 8.22 9.50
N GLY A 243 -20.03 7.18 9.34
CA GLY A 243 -19.65 5.99 8.57
C GLY A 243 -19.25 6.30 7.13
N GLN A 244 -19.96 7.21 6.44
CA GLN A 244 -19.61 7.66 5.09
C GLN A 244 -18.29 8.45 5.06
N PHE A 245 -17.98 9.21 6.11
CA PHE A 245 -16.68 9.87 6.26
C PHE A 245 -15.54 8.84 6.45
N TRP A 246 -15.76 7.83 7.30
CA TRP A 246 -14.79 6.74 7.49
C TRP A 246 -14.52 5.96 6.21
N LEU A 247 -15.55 5.65 5.43
CA LEU A 247 -15.39 4.92 4.16
C LEU A 247 -14.58 5.71 3.12
N ARG A 248 -14.83 7.02 2.98
CA ARG A 248 -14.02 7.89 2.12
C ARG A 248 -12.57 7.96 2.58
N THR A 249 -12.36 8.06 3.89
CA THR A 249 -11.01 8.06 4.47
C THR A 249 -10.29 6.74 4.23
N ALA A 250 -10.99 5.61 4.42
CA ALA A 250 -10.49 4.27 4.18
C ALA A 250 -10.11 4.06 2.71
N GLU A 251 -10.87 4.64 1.76
CA GLU A 251 -10.54 4.60 0.34
C GLU A 251 -9.24 5.35 0.03
N HIS A 252 -9.06 6.54 0.60
CA HIS A 252 -7.81 7.26 0.45
C HIS A 252 -6.63 6.50 1.07
N LEU A 253 -6.81 5.95 2.28
CA LEU A 253 -5.81 5.14 2.96
C LEU A 253 -5.42 3.89 2.16
N SER A 254 -6.39 3.12 1.65
CA SER A 254 -6.14 1.91 0.86
C SER A 254 -5.37 2.20 -0.43
N ASN A 255 -5.68 3.33 -1.07
CA ASN A 255 -4.95 3.77 -2.27
C ASN A 255 -3.51 4.14 -1.96
N VAL A 256 -3.25 4.85 -0.85
CA VAL A 256 -1.89 5.17 -0.41
C VAL A 256 -1.17 3.89 0.02
N LEU A 257 -1.84 2.99 0.75
CA LEU A 257 -1.29 1.71 1.18
C LEU A 257 -0.81 0.87 0.01
N THR A 258 -1.61 0.76 -1.04
CA THR A 258 -1.25 0.02 -2.26
C THR A 258 0.05 0.57 -2.87
N ALA A 259 0.16 1.90 -2.98
CA ALA A 259 1.38 2.54 -3.48
C ALA A 259 2.57 2.36 -2.52
N SER A 260 2.34 2.47 -1.21
CA SER A 260 3.36 2.28 -0.18
C SER A 260 3.90 0.85 -0.15
N VAL A 261 3.03 -0.17 -0.24
CA VAL A 261 3.43 -1.59 -0.34
C VAL A 261 4.22 -1.83 -1.62
N LEU A 262 3.79 -1.26 -2.74
CA LEU A 262 4.51 -1.37 -4.01
C LEU A 262 5.90 -0.74 -3.92
N VAL A 263 6.02 0.46 -3.37
CA VAL A 263 7.32 1.13 -3.18
C VAL A 263 8.21 0.39 -2.18
N ALA A 264 7.64 -0.06 -1.06
CA ALA A 264 8.36 -0.77 -0.02
C ALA A 264 8.92 -2.10 -0.53
N LEU A 265 8.08 -2.92 -1.18
CA LEU A 265 8.45 -4.29 -1.54
C LEU A 265 9.08 -4.43 -2.92
N PHE A 266 8.85 -3.50 -3.86
CA PHE A 266 9.39 -3.59 -5.22
C PHE A 266 10.38 -2.49 -5.59
N LEU A 267 10.36 -1.31 -4.95
CA LEU A 267 11.28 -0.20 -5.25
C LEU A 267 12.26 0.13 -4.11
N GLY A 268 12.44 -0.79 -3.15
CA GLY A 268 13.44 -0.64 -2.09
C GLY A 268 13.10 0.42 -1.03
N ALA A 269 11.82 0.72 -0.80
CA ALA A 269 11.38 1.74 0.15
C ALA A 269 12.14 3.08 -0.01
N GLY A 270 12.82 3.54 1.04
CA GLY A 270 13.65 4.75 1.04
C GLY A 270 15.03 4.63 0.39
N ALA A 271 15.46 3.44 -0.04
CA ALA A 271 16.80 3.21 -0.58
C ALA A 271 17.02 3.99 -1.90
N ILE A 272 18.15 4.69 -1.98
CA ILE A 272 18.56 5.42 -3.18
C ILE A 272 19.42 4.47 -4.04
N PRO A 273 19.15 4.33 -5.34
CA PRO A 273 19.99 3.52 -6.23
C PRO A 273 21.46 3.92 -6.09
N LEU A 274 22.35 2.94 -5.92
CA LEU A 274 23.82 3.10 -5.96
C LEU A 274 24.41 3.98 -4.85
N VAL A 275 23.61 4.45 -3.88
CA VAL A 275 24.10 5.21 -2.73
C VAL A 275 23.79 4.42 -1.46
N PRO A 276 24.76 3.64 -0.93
CA PRO A 276 24.55 2.91 0.31
C PRO A 276 24.41 3.90 1.47
N ALA A 277 23.55 3.56 2.44
CA ALA A 277 23.30 4.39 3.62
C ALA A 277 24.60 4.74 4.37
N ASP A 278 25.56 3.83 4.37
CA ASP A 278 26.86 3.99 5.03
C ASP A 278 27.71 5.10 4.41
N MET A 279 27.60 5.33 3.10
CA MET A 279 28.32 6.41 2.42
C MET A 279 27.76 7.79 2.81
N ILE A 280 26.42 7.90 2.91
CA ILE A 280 25.76 9.14 3.37
C ILE A 280 26.10 9.40 4.84
N ILE A 281 26.06 8.36 5.68
CA ILE A 281 26.39 8.48 7.10
C ILE A 281 27.86 8.88 7.26
N GLY A 282 28.78 8.30 6.49
CA GLY A 282 30.21 8.63 6.51
C GLY A 282 30.49 10.10 6.17
N GLU A 283 29.95 10.60 5.06
CA GLU A 283 30.17 11.98 4.63
C GLU A 283 29.54 13.02 5.59
N VAL A 284 28.38 12.71 6.18
CA VAL A 284 27.69 13.64 7.09
C VAL A 284 28.24 13.55 8.52
N ALA A 285 28.75 12.39 8.93
CA ALA A 285 29.35 12.18 10.25
C ALA A 285 30.60 13.03 10.45
N GLU A 286 31.37 13.31 9.39
CA GLU A 286 32.56 14.17 9.44
C GLU A 286 32.24 15.61 9.90
N PHE A 287 31.01 16.09 9.68
CA PHE A 287 30.61 17.46 10.01
C PHE A 287 29.72 17.57 11.26
N PHE A 288 28.82 16.62 11.51
CA PHE A 288 27.76 16.74 12.52
C PHE A 288 27.78 15.66 13.61
N GLY A 289 28.69 14.68 13.52
CA GLY A 289 28.75 13.52 14.41
C GLY A 289 27.69 12.45 14.09
N ASN A 290 27.95 11.22 14.52
CA ASN A 290 27.19 10.02 14.12
C ASN A 290 25.69 10.10 14.43
N GLY A 291 25.28 10.75 15.53
CA GLY A 291 23.88 10.87 15.92
C GLY A 291 23.05 11.72 14.95
N LEU A 292 23.52 12.94 14.63
CA LEU A 292 22.83 13.83 13.70
C LEU A 292 22.91 13.32 12.25
N ALA A 293 24.05 12.73 11.86
CA ALA A 293 24.21 12.12 10.54
C ALA A 293 23.19 11.00 10.29
N THR A 294 22.99 10.13 11.28
CA THR A 294 22.00 9.05 11.18
C THR A 294 20.58 9.60 11.12
N LEU A 295 20.25 10.63 11.90
CA LEU A 295 18.93 11.26 11.90
C LEU A 295 18.63 11.96 10.56
N LEU A 296 19.60 12.67 9.99
CA LEU A 296 19.47 13.29 8.67
C LEU A 296 19.29 12.25 7.58
N THR A 297 20.06 11.16 7.62
CA THR A 297 19.94 10.06 6.66
C THR A 297 18.55 9.40 6.74
N MET A 298 18.03 9.16 7.95
CA MET A 298 16.65 8.69 8.12
C MET A 298 15.63 9.66 7.51
N ALA A 299 15.78 10.96 7.75
CA ALA A 299 14.87 11.97 7.21
C ALA A 299 14.91 12.01 5.68
N ILE A 300 16.10 11.89 5.07
CA ILE A 300 16.28 11.80 3.62
C ILE A 300 15.58 10.55 3.08
N HIS A 301 15.79 9.37 3.67
CA HIS A 301 15.15 8.14 3.21
C HIS A 301 13.63 8.16 3.37
N ILE A 302 13.10 8.76 4.44
CA ILE A 302 11.66 9.02 4.58
C ILE A 302 11.16 9.97 3.46
N GLY A 303 11.91 11.02 3.15
CA GLY A 303 11.60 11.95 2.06
C GLY A 303 11.61 11.28 0.69
N VAL A 304 12.58 10.41 0.42
CA VAL A 304 12.66 9.60 -0.80
C VAL A 304 11.48 8.64 -0.89
N PHE A 305 11.15 7.94 0.20
CA PHE A 305 9.98 7.07 0.26
C PHE A 305 8.69 7.82 -0.07
N ILE A 306 8.46 8.98 0.55
CA ILE A 306 7.28 9.82 0.29
C ILE A 306 7.23 10.25 -1.18
N THR A 307 8.35 10.68 -1.74
CA THR A 307 8.46 11.08 -3.15
C THR A 307 8.15 9.91 -4.09
N LYS A 308 8.72 8.73 -3.85
CA LYS A 308 8.44 7.51 -4.62
C LYS A 308 6.97 7.11 -4.54
N VAL A 309 6.37 7.15 -3.35
CA VAL A 309 4.94 6.88 -3.15
C VAL A 309 4.08 7.85 -3.95
N MET A 310 4.41 9.14 -3.93
CA MET A 310 3.68 10.15 -4.71
C MET A 310 3.78 9.88 -6.22
N LEU A 311 4.97 9.56 -6.72
CA LEU A 311 5.19 9.22 -8.12
C LEU A 311 4.39 7.97 -8.52
N VAL A 312 4.43 6.91 -7.70
CA VAL A 312 3.67 5.68 -7.94
C VAL A 312 2.17 5.95 -7.96
N ILE A 313 1.64 6.77 -7.04
CA ILE A 313 0.22 7.14 -7.06
C ILE A 313 -0.15 7.81 -8.39
N LEU A 314 0.67 8.76 -8.86
CA LEU A 314 0.45 9.44 -10.14
C LEU A 314 0.53 8.49 -11.33
N LEU A 315 1.42 7.49 -11.29
CA LEU A 315 1.57 6.47 -12.33
C LEU A 315 0.39 5.48 -12.35
N LEU A 316 -0.14 5.12 -11.18
CA LEU A 316 -1.23 4.16 -11.04
C LEU A 316 -2.60 4.75 -11.40
N GLU A 317 -2.79 6.06 -11.27
CA GLU A 317 -4.11 6.69 -11.47
C GLU A 317 -4.64 6.57 -12.91
N PRO A 318 -3.86 6.82 -13.98
CA PRO A 318 -4.31 6.56 -15.35
C PRO A 318 -4.68 5.10 -15.58
N LEU A 319 -3.91 4.16 -15.02
CA LEU A 319 -4.18 2.73 -15.15
C LEU A 319 -5.44 2.31 -14.40
N ARG A 320 -5.65 2.86 -13.20
CA ARG A 320 -6.88 2.67 -12.41
C ARG A 320 -8.10 3.10 -13.20
N ARG A 321 -8.07 4.27 -13.84
CA ARG A 321 -9.20 4.76 -14.66
C ARG A 321 -9.54 3.80 -15.80
N ARG A 322 -8.53 3.19 -16.42
CA ARG A 322 -8.73 2.19 -17.48
C ARG A 322 -9.35 0.90 -16.94
N LEU A 323 -8.87 0.42 -15.80
CA LEU A 323 -9.39 -0.82 -15.17
C LEU A 323 -10.79 -0.62 -14.57
N ALA A 324 -11.06 0.54 -13.97
CA ALA A 324 -12.37 0.89 -13.42
C ALA A 324 -13.46 1.03 -14.50
N ALA A 325 -13.07 1.28 -15.75
CA ALA A 325 -14.00 1.33 -16.89
C ALA A 325 -14.41 -0.08 -17.39
N LEU A 326 -13.77 -1.15 -16.92
CA LEU A 326 -14.14 -2.51 -17.30
C LEU A 326 -15.48 -2.89 -16.67
N SER A 327 -16.30 -3.60 -17.45
CA SER A 327 -17.51 -4.22 -16.92
C SER A 327 -17.15 -5.33 -15.92
N PHE A 328 -18.09 -5.68 -15.04
CA PHE A 328 -17.92 -6.78 -14.09
C PHE A 328 -17.44 -8.07 -14.78
N ALA A 329 -18.08 -8.46 -15.89
CA ALA A 329 -17.70 -9.65 -16.64
C ALA A 329 -16.29 -9.55 -17.23
N GLY A 330 -15.88 -8.37 -17.71
CA GLY A 330 -14.52 -8.14 -18.22
C GLY A 330 -13.47 -8.24 -17.12
N SER A 331 -13.74 -7.64 -15.96
CA SER A 331 -12.87 -7.70 -14.79
C SER A 331 -12.74 -9.12 -14.24
N LEU A 332 -13.85 -9.85 -14.10
CA LEU A 332 -13.84 -11.23 -13.67
C LEU A 332 -13.10 -12.14 -14.64
N ARG A 333 -13.28 -11.96 -15.96
CA ARG A 333 -12.55 -12.72 -16.98
C ARG A 333 -11.05 -12.44 -16.94
N LEU A 334 -10.65 -11.18 -16.76
CA LEU A 334 -9.24 -10.80 -16.60
C LEU A 334 -8.64 -11.48 -15.36
N CYS A 335 -9.36 -11.47 -14.23
CA CYS A 335 -8.89 -12.07 -13.00
C CYS A 335 -8.75 -13.61 -13.10
N SER A 336 -9.82 -14.27 -13.54
CA SER A 336 -9.91 -15.74 -13.56
C SER A 336 -9.07 -16.41 -14.65
N TRP A 337 -9.05 -15.86 -15.87
CA TRP A 337 -8.34 -16.45 -17.00
C TRP A 337 -6.97 -15.83 -17.27
N GLY A 338 -6.70 -14.64 -16.74
CA GLY A 338 -5.43 -13.94 -16.94
C GLY A 338 -4.57 -13.97 -15.69
N VAL A 339 -5.01 -13.24 -14.66
CA VAL A 339 -4.17 -12.85 -13.53
C VAL A 339 -3.88 -14.02 -12.60
N ILE A 340 -4.91 -14.74 -12.11
CA ILE A 340 -4.70 -15.84 -11.16
C ILE A 340 -3.81 -16.96 -11.74
N PRO A 341 -4.07 -17.48 -12.97
CA PRO A 341 -3.20 -18.48 -13.57
C PRO A 341 -1.76 -17.97 -13.74
N ALA A 342 -1.59 -16.71 -14.15
CA ALA A 342 -0.26 -16.11 -14.28
C ALA A 342 0.46 -16.00 -12.92
N CYS A 343 -0.24 -15.66 -11.83
CA CYS A 343 0.34 -15.64 -10.49
C CYS A 343 0.80 -17.04 -10.05
N VAL A 344 0.01 -18.07 -10.32
CA VAL A 344 0.37 -19.46 -10.01
C VAL A 344 1.58 -19.90 -10.82
N VAL A 345 1.57 -19.69 -12.14
CA VAL A 345 2.71 -20.04 -13.00
C VAL A 345 3.99 -19.32 -12.54
N ASN A 346 3.88 -18.02 -12.24
CA ASN A 346 4.99 -17.23 -11.73
C ASN A 346 5.53 -17.79 -10.40
N LEU A 347 4.66 -18.16 -9.46
CA LEU A 347 5.07 -18.79 -8.21
C LEU A 347 5.81 -20.11 -8.43
N TRP A 348 5.30 -20.95 -9.33
CA TRP A 348 5.92 -22.24 -9.68
C TRP A 348 7.29 -22.07 -10.34
N VAL A 349 7.39 -21.16 -11.32
CA VAL A 349 8.66 -20.86 -12.00
C VAL A 349 9.69 -20.33 -11.00
N THR A 350 9.28 -19.46 -10.10
CA THR A 350 10.15 -18.93 -9.04
C THR A 350 10.66 -20.04 -8.13
N GLY A 351 9.77 -20.93 -7.68
CA GLY A 351 10.15 -22.10 -6.88
C GLY A 351 11.11 -23.03 -7.63
N ALA A 352 10.86 -23.31 -8.91
CA ALA A 352 11.71 -24.16 -9.73
C ALA A 352 13.11 -23.55 -9.95
N MET A 353 13.20 -22.23 -10.19
CA MET A 353 14.46 -21.52 -10.35
C MET A 353 15.31 -21.55 -9.07
N LEU A 354 14.68 -21.38 -7.90
CA LEU A 354 15.39 -21.43 -6.61
C LEU A 354 15.95 -22.82 -6.31
N VAL A 355 15.22 -23.88 -6.64
CA VAL A 355 15.70 -25.26 -6.48
C VAL A 355 16.80 -25.58 -7.50
N GLY A 356 16.65 -25.17 -8.75
CA GLY A 356 17.61 -25.44 -9.82
C GLY A 356 18.90 -24.60 -9.76
N GLY A 357 18.87 -23.41 -9.14
CA GLY A 357 20.06 -22.57 -8.94
C GLY A 357 20.88 -22.92 -7.69
N GLY A 358 20.36 -23.80 -6.82
CA GLY A 358 21.04 -24.27 -5.60
C GLY A 358 21.88 -25.54 -5.78
N SER A 359 22.02 -26.06 -7.01
CA SER A 359 22.79 -27.27 -7.34
C SER A 359 24.13 -26.96 -7.99
#